data_AF-A0A1F7I9R6-F1
#
_entry.id   AF-A0A1F7I9R6-F1
#
_cell.length_a   1.000
_cell.length_b   1.000
_cell.length_c   1.000
_cell.angle_alpha   90.00
_cell.angle_beta   90.00
_cell.angle_gamma   90.00
#
_symmetry.space_group_name_H-M   'P 1'
#
loop_
_entity.id
_entity.type
_entity.pdbx_description
1 polymer ?
#
loop_
_entity_poly.entity_id
_entity_poly.type
_entity_poly.pdbx_seq_one_letter_code
_entity_poly.pdbx_strand_id
1 'polypeptide(L)' 'MKTTKNNLKKEIKKFKEIVAMKCLVCTKYQIKEIILCEIKGCPLWEYRPRQARGLYTLIKRLKQKNLGLYEAKNN' A
#
# COMPACT_ATOMS: atom_id res chain seq x y z
N MET A 1 2.25 -21.59 21.77
CA MET A 1 2.62 -21.14 20.39
C MET A 1 1.58 -20.30 19.64
N LYS A 2 0.42 -19.91 20.20
CA LYS A 2 -0.58 -19.06 19.50
C LYS A 2 -0.15 -17.59 19.31
N THR A 3 0.65 -17.07 20.24
CA THR A 3 1.13 -15.67 20.26
C THR A 3 2.01 -15.33 19.06
N THR A 4 2.93 -16.21 18.68
CA THR A 4 3.85 -16.01 17.55
C THR A 4 3.11 -15.88 16.21
N LYS A 5 2.12 -16.75 15.96
CA LYS A 5 1.30 -16.72 14.74
C LYS A 5 0.51 -15.41 14.60
N ASN A 6 0.02 -14.86 15.70
CA ASN A 6 -0.72 -13.60 15.69
C ASN A 6 0.20 -12.39 15.43
N ASN A 7 1.44 -12.42 15.91
CA ASN A 7 2.43 -11.37 15.64
C ASN A 7 2.87 -11.38 14.17
N LEU A 8 3.19 -12.55 13.61
CA LEU A 8 3.50 -12.73 12.18
C LEU A 8 2.39 -12.18 11.28
N LYS A 9 1.12 -12.45 11.61
CA LYS A 9 -0.02 -11.88 10.86
C LYS A 9 -0.06 -10.36 10.90
N LYS A 10 0.26 -9.74 12.05
CA LYS A 10 0.31 -8.28 12.19
C LYS A 10 1.45 -7.70 11.34
N GLU A 11 2.61 -8.33 11.35
CA GLU A 11 3.76 -7.90 10.55
C GLU A 11 3.50 -8.01 9.05
N ILE A 12 2.97 -9.15 8.59
CA ILE A 12 2.56 -9.33 7.18
C ILE A 12 1.56 -8.26 6.77
N LYS A 13 0.58 -7.96 7.63
CA LYS A 13 -0.40 -6.89 7.37
C LYS A 13 0.30 -5.54 7.24
N LYS A 14 1.20 -5.19 8.17
CA LYS A 14 1.97 -3.93 8.12
C LYS A 14 2.82 -3.84 6.85
N PHE A 15 3.46 -4.93 6.44
CA PHE A 15 4.24 -4.97 5.21
C PHE A 15 3.38 -4.69 3.97
N LYS A 16 2.20 -5.31 3.87
CA LYS A 16 1.25 -5.03 2.77
C LYS A 16 0.81 -3.57 2.74
N GLU A 17 0.59 -2.95 3.90
CA GLU A 17 0.25 -1.52 4.01
C GLU A 17 1.38 -0.63 3.47
N ILE A 18 2.65 -0.94 3.81
CA ILE A 18 3.83 -0.22 3.33
C ILE A 18 3.97 -0.34 1.81
N VAL A 19 3.86 -1.56 1.27
CA VAL A 19 3.92 -1.80 -0.19
C VAL A 19 2.83 -1.01 -0.91
N ALA A 20 1.59 -1.05 -0.41
CA ALA A 20 0.48 -0.31 -1.01
C ALA A 20 0.75 1.21 -1.04
N MET A 21 1.32 1.78 0.04
CA MET A 21 1.72 3.19 0.05
C MET A 21 2.85 3.49 -0.94
N LYS A 22 3.84 2.61 -1.05
CA LYS A 22 4.94 2.81 -2.00
C LYS A 22 4.43 2.79 -3.44
N CYS A 23 3.57 1.82 -3.78
CA CYS A 23 2.92 1.76 -5.09
C CYS A 23 2.10 3.04 -5.37
N LEU A 24 1.35 3.52 -4.37
CA LEU A 24 0.58 4.74 -4.49
C LEU A 24 1.46 5.98 -4.75
N VAL A 25 2.61 6.08 -4.07
CA VAL A 25 3.58 7.16 -4.33
C VAL A 25 4.15 7.05 -5.74
N CYS A 26 4.52 5.85 -6.18
CA CYS A 26 5.03 5.60 -7.54
C CYS A 26 4.02 6.01 -8.62
N THR A 27 2.73 5.80 -8.39
CA THR A 27 1.67 6.15 -9.34
C THR A 27 1.06 7.54 -9.11
N LYS A 28 1.82 8.46 -8.50
CA LYS A 28 1.38 9.85 -8.22
C LYS A 28 0.01 9.92 -7.55
N TYR A 29 -0.21 9.03 -6.59
CA TYR A 29 -1.45 8.91 -5.82
C TYR A 29 -2.71 8.52 -6.62
N GLN A 30 -2.54 8.03 -7.85
CA GLN A 30 -3.62 7.47 -8.64
C GLN A 30 -3.78 5.98 -8.33
N ILE A 31 -4.90 5.63 -7.70
CA ILE A 31 -5.17 4.27 -7.21
C ILE A 31 -5.35 3.28 -8.35
N LYS A 32 -6.03 3.69 -9.43
CA LYS A 32 -6.30 2.85 -10.60
C LYS A 32 -5.00 2.42 -11.28
N GLU A 33 -4.04 3.34 -11.38
CA GLU A 33 -2.72 3.11 -11.97
C GLU A 33 -1.88 2.05 -11.22
N ILE A 34 -2.12 1.83 -9.92
CA ILE A 34 -1.42 0.77 -9.18
C ILE A 34 -1.74 -0.61 -9.77
N ILE A 35 -3.01 -0.81 -10.12
CA ILE A 35 -3.51 -2.08 -10.65
C ILE A 35 -3.07 -2.26 -12.11
N LEU A 36 -3.03 -1.15 -12.85
CA LEU A 36 -2.63 -1.09 -14.26
C LEU A 36 -1.11 -1.04 -14.46
N CYS A 37 -0.31 -0.97 -13.40
CA CYS A 37 1.14 -0.87 -13.53
C CYS A 37 1.72 -2.09 -14.29
N GLU A 38 2.61 -1.84 -15.26
CA GLU A 38 3.19 -2.87 -16.14
C GLU A 38 4.70 -3.09 -15.94
N ILE A 39 5.31 -2.47 -14.92
CA ILE A 39 6.76 -2.57 -14.66
C ILE A 39 7.13 -3.98 -14.18
N LYS A 40 7.38 -4.90 -15.13
CA LYS A 40 7.66 -6.32 -14.86
C LYS A 40 8.90 -6.55 -13.99
N GLY A 41 9.90 -5.66 -14.06
CA GLY A 41 11.12 -5.71 -13.24
C GLY A 41 10.98 -5.08 -11.86
N CYS A 42 9.78 -4.70 -11.43
CA CYS A 42 9.58 -4.06 -10.13
C CYS A 42 9.91 -5.04 -8.98
N PRO A 43 10.78 -4.67 -8.02
CA PRO A 43 11.07 -5.51 -6.86
C PRO A 43 9.83 -5.84 -5.99
N LEU A 44 8.77 -5.04 -6.12
CA LEU A 44 7.52 -5.19 -5.38
C LEU A 44 6.41 -5.88 -6.21
N TRP A 45 6.72 -6.40 -7.39
CA TRP A 45 5.74 -6.94 -8.34
C TRP A 45 4.82 -7.99 -7.72
N GLU A 46 5.39 -8.93 -6.95
CA GLU A 46 4.63 -10.01 -6.29
C GLU A 46 3.77 -9.53 -5.12
N TYR A 47 4.14 -8.41 -4.51
CA TYR A 47 3.50 -7.91 -3.29
C TYR A 47 2.49 -6.78 -3.54
N ARG A 48 2.39 -6.32 -4.79
CA ARG A 48 1.53 -5.19 -5.14
C ARG A 48 0.04 -5.52 -5.01
N PRO A 49 -0.82 -4.52 -4.78
CA PRO A 49 -2.25 -4.71 -4.82
C PRO A 49 -2.72 -4.97 -6.25
N ARG A 50 -3.19 -6.19 -6.55
CA ARG A 50 -3.72 -6.57 -7.88
C ARG A 50 -5.23 -6.37 -8.03
N GLN A 51 -5.92 -6.03 -6.96
CA GLN A 51 -7.39 -5.92 -6.94
C GLN A 51 -7.81 -4.55 -6.42
N ALA A 52 -8.81 -3.95 -7.06
CA ALA A 52 -9.40 -2.70 -6.60
C ALA A 52 -10.19 -2.87 -5.29
N ARG A 53 -10.74 -4.07 -5.07
CA ARG A 53 -11.58 -4.38 -3.91
C ARG A 53 -10.78 -4.21 -2.63
N GLY A 54 -11.19 -3.25 -1.79
CA GLY A 54 -10.53 -2.94 -0.52
C GLY A 54 -9.28 -2.07 -0.64
N LEU A 55 -8.70 -1.90 -1.85
CA LEU A 55 -7.55 -1.02 -2.06
C LEU A 55 -7.91 0.44 -1.82
N TYR A 56 -9.07 0.88 -2.30
CA TYR A 56 -9.57 2.24 -2.06
C TYR A 56 -9.74 2.53 -0.56
N THR A 57 -10.40 1.63 0.17
CA THR A 57 -10.60 1.73 1.62
C THR A 57 -9.28 1.71 2.38
N LEU A 58 -8.34 0.86 1.96
CA LEU A 58 -7.01 0.75 2.54
C LEU A 58 -6.24 2.06 2.37
N ILE A 59 -6.17 2.60 1.15
CA ILE A 59 -5.46 3.84 0.85
C ILE A 59 -6.10 5.02 1.56
N LYS A 60 -7.43 5.12 1.59
CA LYS A 60 -8.15 6.17 2.34
C LYS A 60 -7.75 6.15 3.82
N ARG A 61 -7.70 4.96 4.43
CA ARG A 61 -7.28 4.78 5.82
C ARG A 61 -5.81 5.14 6.02
N LEU A 62 -4.92 4.77 5.10
CA LEU A 62 -3.49 5.05 5.19
C LEU A 62 -3.16 6.53 5.00
N LYS A 63 -3.91 7.24 4.13
CA LYS A 63 -3.84 8.70 3.99
C LYS A 63 -4.25 9.40 5.30
N GLN A 64 -5.38 9.00 5.90
CA GLN A 64 -5.83 9.55 7.18
C GLN A 64 -4.81 9.36 8.32
N LYS A 65 -4.12 8.21 8.33
CA LYS A 65 -3.06 7.93 9.32
C LYS A 65 -1.78 8.75 9.11
N ASN A 66 -1.53 9.26 7.91
CA ASN A 66 -0.30 9.92 7.51
C ASN A 66 -0.57 11.31 6.89
N LEU A 67 -1.49 12.08 7.47
CA LEU A 67 -1.99 13.35 6.90
C LEU A 67 -0.85 14.31 6.52
N GLY A 68 0.16 14.47 7.40
CA GLY A 68 1.30 15.36 7.18
C GLY A 68 2.26 14.96 6.05
N LEU A 69 2.22 13.71 5.57
CA LEU A 69 3.05 13.24 4.44
C LEU A 69 2.40 13.52 3.07
N TYR A 70 1.09 13.82 3.04
CA TYR A 70 0.35 14.11 1.83
C TYR A 70 0.24 15.62 1.57
N GLU A 71 0.14 16.42 2.63
CA GLU A 71 0.02 17.89 2.53
C GLU A 71 1.36 18.57 2.17
N ALA A 72 2.51 17.99 2.56
CA ALA A 72 3.85 18.52 2.24
C ALA A 72 4.25 18.45 0.75
N LYS A 73 3.38 17.99 -0.15
CA LYS A 73 3.64 17.88 -1.60
C LYS A 73 2.61 18.57 -2.50
N ASN A 74 1.57 19.17 -1.93
CA ASN A 74 0.55 19.94 -2.66
C ASN A 74 0.65 21.46 -2.42
N ASN A 75 1.68 21.91 -1.70
CA ASN A 75 2.11 23.32 -1.63
C ASN A 75 3.40 23.50 -2.43
#